data_AF-A0A949D2J1-F1
#
_entry.id   AF-A0A949D2J1-F1
#
_cell.length_a   1.000
_cell.length_b   1.000
_cell.length_c   1.000
_cell.angle_alpha   90.00
_cell.angle_beta   90.00
_cell.angle_gamma   90.00
#
_symmetry.space_group_name_H-M   'P 1'
#
loop_
_entity.id
_entity.type
_entity.pdbx_description
1 polymer ?
#
loop_
_entity_poly.entity_id
_entity_poly.type
_entity_poly.pdbx_seq_one_letter_code
_entity_poly.pdbx_strand_id
1 'polypeptide(L)'
;MSAFDILVHVRETRGEPLAARAAFALAQRLDAYLYGLYVAPLGAVAFSTPETVVFQVHEADRLYAEAQTQGTWWRDLLVAHGGHGEWLVAQGEAVEALCHCARWCDFVVAERPTLNPDAPTGWGTVSRTVFGAGVPVLVVPESAKLTTLGERVLVAWNHSREAMLAVRGALPVLARAAQVVVLDGAAQDDDLGARHLPRLDLAHWLQRHGVRALVREFTPKGDYGAAILAEARSMQADLIVMGAWGHSRIAQLVLGGATRHLFQNSDLPLLVAH
;
A
#
# COMPACT_ATOMS: atom_id res chain seq x y z
N MET A 1 -19.31 -4.46 14.01
CA MET A 1 -18.12 -3.86 13.39
C MET A 1 -18.59 -3.09 12.16
N SER A 2 -17.98 -1.94 11.84
CA SER A 2 -18.22 -1.29 10.54
C SER A 2 -17.65 -2.19 9.44
N ALA A 3 -18.30 -2.22 8.28
CA ALA A 3 -17.75 -2.87 7.09
C ALA A 3 -16.35 -2.29 6.77
N PHE A 4 -15.48 -3.12 6.22
CA PHE A 4 -14.14 -2.73 5.78
C PHE A 4 -13.89 -3.31 4.39
N ASP A 5 -13.50 -2.47 3.43
CA ASP A 5 -13.44 -2.83 2.02
C ASP A 5 -12.00 -2.78 1.51
N ILE A 6 -11.54 -3.86 0.87
CA ILE A 6 -10.16 -3.97 0.38
C ILE A 6 -10.17 -4.27 -1.13
N LEU A 7 -9.57 -3.38 -1.90
CA LEU A 7 -9.28 -3.60 -3.32
C LEU A 7 -7.95 -4.32 -3.48
N VAL A 8 -7.93 -5.44 -4.19
CA VAL A 8 -6.74 -6.24 -4.46
C VAL A 8 -6.39 -6.12 -5.93
N HIS A 9 -5.23 -5.54 -6.25
CA HIS A 9 -4.71 -5.55 -7.60
C HIS A 9 -4.18 -6.94 -7.94
N VAL A 10 -4.88 -7.65 -8.82
CA VAL A 10 -4.52 -8.98 -9.30
C VAL A 10 -3.87 -8.87 -10.67
N ARG A 11 -2.59 -9.25 -10.75
CA ARG A 11 -1.79 -9.17 -11.98
C ARG A 11 -1.90 -10.43 -12.84
N GLU A 12 -2.17 -11.57 -12.20
CA GLU A 12 -2.26 -12.89 -12.84
C GLU A 12 -3.34 -13.71 -12.15
N THR A 13 -4.09 -14.49 -12.94
CA THR A 13 -5.23 -15.31 -12.48
C THR A 13 -4.83 -16.77 -12.31
N ARG A 14 -3.66 -17.01 -11.71
CA ARG A 14 -3.10 -18.34 -11.50
C ARG A 14 -2.55 -18.46 -10.09
N GLY A 15 -2.72 -19.64 -9.50
CA GLY A 15 -2.29 -19.91 -8.12
C GLY A 15 -2.91 -18.92 -7.13
N GLU A 16 -2.12 -18.53 -6.14
CA GLU A 16 -2.48 -17.53 -5.13
C GLU A 16 -1.52 -16.33 -5.22
N PRO A 17 -1.92 -15.25 -5.92
CA PRO A 17 -1.13 -14.03 -6.00
C PRO A 17 -0.77 -13.49 -4.62
N LEU A 18 0.41 -12.90 -4.49
CA LEU A 18 0.92 -12.46 -3.20
C LEU A 18 0.08 -11.32 -2.61
N ALA A 19 -0.43 -10.42 -3.46
CA ALA A 19 -1.41 -9.41 -3.04
C ALA A 19 -2.70 -10.04 -2.49
N ALA A 20 -3.20 -11.11 -3.12
CA ALA A 20 -4.39 -11.81 -2.64
C ALA A 20 -4.14 -12.47 -1.28
N ARG A 21 -3.00 -13.15 -1.11
CA ARG A 21 -2.59 -13.74 0.18
C ARG A 21 -2.51 -12.70 1.30
N ALA A 22 -1.96 -11.53 1.03
CA ALA A 22 -1.91 -10.43 1.99
C ALA A 22 -3.32 -9.91 2.33
N ALA A 23 -4.17 -9.75 1.32
CA ALA A 23 -5.56 -9.33 1.52
C ALA A 23 -6.36 -10.34 2.34
N PHE A 24 -6.20 -11.65 2.11
CA PHE A 24 -6.84 -12.69 2.91
C PHE A 24 -6.40 -12.65 4.38
N ALA A 25 -5.10 -12.48 4.63
CA ALA A 25 -4.58 -12.36 6.00
C ALA A 25 -5.16 -11.13 6.74
N LEU A 26 -5.36 -10.00 6.05
CA LEU A 26 -6.04 -8.84 6.63
C LEU A 26 -7.55 -9.06 6.77
N ALA A 27 -8.22 -9.66 5.78
CA ALA A 27 -9.65 -9.88 5.80
C ALA A 27 -10.08 -10.76 6.97
N GLN A 28 -9.32 -11.81 7.28
CA GLN A 28 -9.58 -12.66 8.46
C GLN A 28 -9.51 -11.89 9.78
N ARG A 29 -8.64 -10.87 9.86
CA ARG A 29 -8.47 -10.04 11.07
C ARG A 29 -9.51 -8.94 11.15
N LEU A 30 -9.87 -8.35 10.01
CA LEU A 30 -10.71 -7.16 9.92
C LEU A 30 -12.19 -7.46 9.67
N ASP A 31 -12.53 -8.68 9.26
CA ASP A 31 -13.83 -9.04 8.68
C ASP A 31 -14.12 -8.21 7.43
N ALA A 32 -13.17 -8.20 6.48
CA ALA A 32 -13.20 -7.31 5.32
C ALA A 32 -13.82 -7.96 4.08
N TYR A 33 -14.50 -7.16 3.27
CA TYR A 33 -14.98 -7.54 1.94
C TYR A 33 -13.89 -7.26 0.89
N LEU A 34 -13.65 -8.22 0.00
CA LEU A 34 -12.54 -8.20 -0.94
C LEU A 34 -12.99 -7.97 -2.38
N TYR A 35 -12.47 -6.94 -3.02
CA TYR A 35 -12.62 -6.70 -4.45
C TYR A 35 -11.35 -7.17 -5.16
N GLY A 36 -11.39 -8.30 -5.87
CA GLY A 36 -10.27 -8.71 -6.73
C GLY A 36 -10.37 -7.97 -8.07
N LEU A 37 -9.40 -7.14 -8.43
CA LEU A 37 -9.40 -6.37 -9.67
C LEU A 37 -8.27 -6.79 -10.60
N TYR A 38 -8.64 -7.29 -11.78
CA TYR A 38 -7.73 -7.45 -12.91
C TYR A 38 -7.93 -6.32 -13.92
N VAL A 39 -6.84 -5.73 -14.41
CA VAL A 39 -6.89 -4.70 -15.46
C VAL A 39 -6.19 -5.25 -16.69
N ALA A 40 -6.98 -5.55 -17.73
CA ALA A 40 -6.45 -5.89 -19.05
C ALA A 40 -5.74 -4.65 -19.62
N PRO A 41 -4.42 -4.69 -19.81
CA PRO A 41 -3.65 -3.50 -20.12
C PRO A 41 -3.95 -3.01 -21.53
N LEU A 42 -4.38 -1.76 -21.64
CA LEU A 42 -4.40 -1.05 -22.92
C LEU A 42 -3.18 -0.14 -22.98
N GLY A 43 -2.19 -0.54 -23.78
CA GLY A 43 -0.91 0.17 -23.89
C GLY A 43 -1.06 1.60 -24.41
N ALA A 44 -0.09 2.46 -24.09
CA ALA A 44 -0.02 3.78 -24.70
C ALA A 44 0.22 3.63 -26.21
N VAL A 45 -0.72 4.12 -27.01
CA VAL A 45 -0.65 4.07 -28.49
C VAL A 45 0.26 5.15 -29.08
N ALA A 46 0.80 6.04 -28.24
CA ALA A 46 1.74 7.07 -28.68
C ALA A 46 2.94 6.42 -29.38
N PHE A 47 3.27 6.91 -30.57
CA PHE A 47 4.36 6.39 -31.40
C PHE A 47 4.20 4.93 -31.90
N SER A 48 3.01 4.34 -31.78
CA SER A 48 2.71 3.01 -32.33
C SER A 48 2.19 3.10 -33.78
N THR A 49 2.45 2.07 -34.59
CA THR A 49 1.85 1.97 -35.94
C THR A 49 0.37 1.57 -35.84
N PRO A 50 -0.47 1.88 -36.85
CA PRO A 50 -1.87 1.43 -36.87
C PRO A 50 -2.04 -0.09 -36.64
N GLU A 51 -1.18 -0.92 -37.24
CA GLU A 51 -1.20 -2.38 -37.09
C GLU A 51 -0.87 -2.80 -35.65
N THR A 52 0.08 -2.11 -35.01
CA THR A 52 0.45 -2.34 -33.61
C THR A 52 -0.69 -1.98 -32.68
N VAL A 53 -1.38 -0.87 -32.94
CA VAL A 53 -2.56 -0.45 -32.17
C VAL A 53 -3.68 -1.49 -32.29
N VAL A 54 -3.98 -1.96 -33.51
CA VAL A 54 -4.99 -3.01 -33.73
C VAL A 54 -4.63 -4.29 -32.98
N PHE A 55 -3.37 -4.72 -33.03
CA PHE A 55 -2.89 -5.88 -32.27
C PHE A 55 -3.04 -5.68 -30.75
N GLN A 56 -2.65 -4.51 -30.22
CA GLN A 56 -2.79 -4.20 -28.79
C GLN A 56 -4.25 -4.20 -28.33
N VAL A 57 -5.17 -3.63 -29.12
CA VAL A 57 -6.61 -3.63 -28.82
C VAL A 57 -7.15 -5.06 -28.81
N HIS A 58 -6.86 -5.86 -29.84
CA HIS A 58 -7.32 -7.25 -29.88
C HIS A 58 -6.76 -8.10 -28.74
N GLU A 59 -5.49 -7.90 -28.37
CA GLU A 59 -4.89 -8.61 -27.24
C GLU A 59 -5.51 -8.16 -25.91
N ALA A 60 -5.75 -6.86 -25.72
CA ALA A 60 -6.45 -6.35 -24.55
C ALA A 60 -7.88 -6.89 -24.45
N ASP A 61 -8.62 -6.98 -25.58
CA ASP A 61 -9.96 -7.56 -25.63
C ASP A 61 -9.94 -9.04 -25.27
N ARG A 62 -8.94 -9.78 -25.77
CA ARG A 62 -8.73 -11.20 -25.45
C ARG A 62 -8.48 -11.39 -23.95
N LEU A 63 -7.57 -10.61 -23.37
CA LEU A 63 -7.24 -10.66 -21.94
C LEU A 63 -8.42 -10.25 -21.07
N TYR A 64 -9.18 -9.22 -21.47
CA TYR A 64 -10.39 -8.80 -20.78
C TYR A 64 -11.45 -9.91 -20.76
N ALA A 65 -11.73 -10.52 -21.92
CA ALA A 65 -12.68 -11.62 -22.03
C ALA A 65 -12.24 -12.85 -21.22
N GLU A 66 -10.94 -13.20 -21.26
CA GLU A 66 -10.37 -14.29 -20.46
C GLU A 66 -10.53 -14.01 -18.96
N ALA A 67 -10.17 -12.81 -18.51
CA ALA A 67 -10.28 -12.41 -17.10
C ALA A 67 -11.72 -12.39 -16.59
N GLN A 68 -12.71 -12.03 -17.42
CA GLN A 68 -14.13 -12.06 -17.03
C GLN A 68 -14.60 -13.47 -16.65
N THR A 69 -13.96 -14.52 -17.18
CA THR A 69 -14.28 -15.90 -16.81
C THR A 69 -13.68 -16.36 -15.48
N GLN A 70 -12.80 -15.56 -14.86
CA GLN A 70 -12.04 -15.94 -13.66
C GLN A 70 -12.78 -15.69 -12.34
N GLY A 71 -14.07 -15.34 -12.39
CA GLY A 71 -14.88 -15.15 -11.19
C GLY A 71 -15.04 -16.41 -10.33
N THR A 72 -14.99 -17.61 -10.92
CA THR A 72 -14.98 -18.88 -10.16
C THR A 72 -13.65 -19.08 -9.45
N TRP A 73 -12.53 -18.85 -10.12
CA TRP A 73 -11.20 -18.92 -9.51
C TRP A 73 -11.08 -18.00 -8.30
N TRP A 74 -11.51 -16.74 -8.43
CA TRP A 74 -11.51 -15.80 -7.30
C TRP A 74 -12.39 -16.27 -6.14
N ARG A 75 -13.59 -16.78 -6.46
CA ARG A 75 -14.51 -17.32 -5.44
C ARG A 75 -13.92 -18.52 -4.72
N ASP A 76 -13.23 -19.42 -5.42
CA ASP A 76 -12.61 -20.58 -4.81
C ASP A 76 -11.49 -20.16 -3.84
N LEU A 77 -10.71 -19.13 -4.19
CA LEU A 77 -9.71 -18.53 -3.28
C LEU A 77 -10.34 -17.91 -2.03
N LEU A 78 -11.46 -17.19 -2.21
CA LEU A 78 -12.22 -16.62 -1.10
C LEU A 78 -12.73 -17.71 -0.16
N VAL A 79 -13.32 -18.79 -0.70
CA VAL A 79 -13.83 -19.92 0.09
C VAL A 79 -12.71 -20.61 0.86
N ALA A 80 -11.56 -20.83 0.22
CA ALA A 80 -10.39 -21.45 0.86
C ALA A 80 -9.88 -20.67 2.08
N HIS A 81 -10.05 -19.35 2.08
CA HIS A 81 -9.61 -18.46 3.17
C HIS A 81 -10.74 -17.98 4.08
N GLY A 82 -11.99 -18.43 3.86
CA GLY A 82 -13.17 -17.99 4.61
C GLY A 82 -13.54 -16.51 4.40
N GLY A 83 -13.20 -15.95 3.24
CA GLY A 83 -13.49 -14.56 2.88
C GLY A 83 -14.76 -14.38 2.04
N HIS A 84 -15.17 -13.12 1.89
CA HIS A 84 -16.26 -12.71 1.00
C HIS A 84 -15.77 -11.60 0.09
N GLY A 85 -16.32 -11.55 -1.12
CA GLY A 85 -15.82 -10.61 -2.11
C GLY A 85 -16.38 -10.82 -3.50
N GLU A 86 -15.95 -9.95 -4.41
CA GLU A 86 -16.32 -9.99 -5.81
C GLU A 86 -15.11 -9.85 -6.73
N TRP A 87 -15.28 -10.34 -7.95
CA TRP A 87 -14.28 -10.27 -9.01
C TRP A 87 -14.66 -9.14 -9.98
N LEU A 88 -13.72 -8.23 -10.19
CA LEU A 88 -13.82 -7.09 -11.06
C LEU A 88 -12.80 -7.19 -12.18
N VAL A 89 -13.22 -6.78 -13.38
CA VAL A 89 -12.34 -6.73 -14.55
C VAL A 89 -12.51 -5.37 -15.20
N ALA A 90 -11.40 -4.70 -15.44
CA ALA A 90 -11.33 -3.48 -16.23
C ALA A 90 -10.41 -3.70 -17.44
N GLN A 91 -10.51 -2.80 -18.40
CA GLN A 91 -9.60 -2.69 -19.53
C GLN A 91 -9.08 -1.26 -19.58
N GLY A 92 -7.78 -1.05 -19.72
CA GLY A 92 -7.20 0.29 -19.75
C GLY A 92 -5.89 0.44 -19.00
N GLU A 93 -5.67 1.63 -18.43
CA GLU A 93 -4.50 1.96 -17.62
C GLU A 93 -4.73 1.56 -16.16
N ALA A 94 -3.80 0.77 -15.60
CA ALA A 94 -3.99 0.13 -14.30
C ALA A 94 -4.14 1.12 -13.14
N VAL A 95 -3.40 2.24 -13.13
CA VAL A 95 -3.49 3.24 -12.06
C VAL A 95 -4.85 3.92 -12.10
N GLU A 96 -5.36 4.27 -13.28
CA GLU A 96 -6.70 4.88 -13.42
C GLU A 96 -7.79 3.95 -12.87
N ALA A 97 -7.78 2.68 -13.27
CA ALA A 97 -8.74 1.69 -12.78
C ALA A 97 -8.63 1.47 -11.26
N LEU A 98 -7.41 1.34 -10.74
CA LEU A 98 -7.17 1.19 -9.29
C LEU A 98 -7.70 2.40 -8.51
N CYS A 99 -7.36 3.62 -8.95
CA CYS A 99 -7.80 4.84 -8.30
C CYS A 99 -9.31 5.09 -8.46
N HIS A 100 -9.94 4.57 -9.52
CA HIS A 100 -11.39 4.61 -9.66
C HIS A 100 -12.08 3.73 -8.61
N CYS A 101 -11.68 2.45 -8.52
CA CYS A 101 -12.26 1.50 -7.57
C CYS A 101 -11.90 1.81 -6.11
N ALA A 102 -10.73 2.40 -5.85
CA ALA A 102 -10.30 2.78 -4.51
C ALA A 102 -11.25 3.77 -3.81
N ARG A 103 -12.07 4.53 -4.55
CA ARG A 103 -12.97 5.57 -4.01
C ARG A 103 -14.03 5.04 -3.05
N TRP A 104 -14.37 3.75 -3.14
CA TRP A 104 -15.32 3.08 -2.24
C TRP A 104 -14.66 2.04 -1.33
N CYS A 105 -13.33 1.93 -1.37
CA CYS A 105 -12.58 0.97 -0.55
C CYS A 105 -11.88 1.69 0.59
N ASP A 106 -11.54 0.97 1.66
CA ASP A 106 -10.70 1.48 2.74
C ASP A 106 -9.21 1.31 2.44
N PHE A 107 -8.81 0.21 1.78
CA PHE A 107 -7.44 -0.07 1.35
C PHE A 107 -7.33 -0.51 -0.11
N VAL A 108 -6.14 -0.30 -0.68
CA VAL A 108 -5.68 -0.98 -1.90
C VAL A 108 -4.51 -1.89 -1.54
N VAL A 109 -4.48 -3.12 -2.06
CA VAL A 109 -3.35 -4.06 -1.92
C VAL A 109 -2.72 -4.24 -3.30
N ALA A 110 -1.42 -4.00 -3.39
CA ALA A 110 -0.67 -4.15 -4.63
C ALA A 110 0.70 -4.79 -4.38
N GLU A 111 1.10 -5.70 -5.26
CA GLU A 111 2.45 -6.25 -5.24
C GLU A 111 3.47 -5.20 -5.68
N ARG A 112 4.64 -5.21 -5.04
CA ARG A 112 5.79 -4.44 -5.51
C ARG A 112 6.36 -5.12 -6.76
N PRO A 113 6.37 -4.47 -7.94
CA PRO A 113 6.98 -5.06 -9.13
C PRO A 113 8.49 -5.23 -8.95
N THR A 114 9.02 -6.37 -9.39
CA THR A 114 10.45 -6.74 -9.38
C THR A 114 11.27 -6.05 -10.46
N LEU A 115 10.64 -5.75 -11.60
CA LEU A 115 11.31 -5.23 -12.79
C LEU A 115 11.10 -3.72 -12.92
N ASN A 116 12.06 -2.95 -12.39
CA ASN A 116 12.78 -1.88 -13.09
C ASN A 116 13.60 -1.06 -12.06
N PRO A 117 14.84 -1.47 -11.74
CA PRO A 117 15.73 -0.70 -10.87
C PRO A 117 16.07 0.70 -11.44
N ASP A 118 15.90 0.88 -12.76
CA ASP A 118 16.27 2.09 -13.52
C ASP A 118 15.08 2.96 -13.94
N ALA A 119 13.83 2.55 -13.68
CA ALA A 119 12.74 3.53 -13.60
C ALA A 119 13.07 4.43 -12.42
N PRO A 120 12.87 5.76 -12.49
CA PRO A 120 12.94 6.59 -11.30
C PRO A 120 12.02 5.95 -10.26
N THR A 121 12.62 5.28 -9.27
CA THR A 121 11.88 4.70 -8.16
C THR A 121 11.03 5.84 -7.64
N GLY A 122 9.70 5.70 -7.74
CA GLY A 122 8.77 6.80 -7.52
C GLY A 122 7.63 6.96 -8.52
N TRP A 123 7.70 6.35 -9.72
CA TRP A 123 6.66 6.49 -10.74
C TRP A 123 6.17 5.19 -11.40
N GLY A 124 6.39 4.04 -10.78
CA GLY A 124 5.71 2.79 -11.19
C GLY A 124 4.23 2.79 -10.79
N THR A 125 3.47 1.77 -11.24
CA THR A 125 2.04 1.61 -10.93
C THR A 125 1.75 1.81 -9.44
N VAL A 126 2.51 1.14 -8.54
CA VAL A 126 2.31 1.25 -7.08
C VAL A 126 2.47 2.68 -6.57
N SER A 127 3.57 3.37 -6.90
CA SER A 127 3.78 4.74 -6.42
C SER A 127 2.70 5.70 -6.94
N ARG A 128 2.33 5.58 -8.22
CA ARG A 128 1.24 6.37 -8.82
C ARG A 128 -0.12 6.06 -8.20
N THR A 129 -0.38 4.81 -7.82
CA THR A 129 -1.57 4.43 -7.05
C THR A 129 -1.55 5.05 -5.65
N VAL A 130 -0.42 5.06 -4.93
CA VAL A 130 -0.33 5.74 -3.63
C VAL A 130 -0.66 7.23 -3.75
N PHE A 131 -0.21 7.90 -4.81
CA PHE A 131 -0.55 9.31 -5.06
C PHE A 131 -2.03 9.52 -5.41
N GLY A 132 -2.66 8.58 -6.12
CA GLY A 132 -3.99 8.78 -6.71
C GLY A 132 -5.16 8.10 -5.99
N ALA A 133 -4.90 7.09 -5.15
CA ALA A 133 -5.95 6.24 -4.59
C ALA A 133 -6.81 6.96 -3.55
N GLY A 134 -6.27 7.97 -2.86
CA GLY A 134 -6.95 8.69 -1.78
C GLY A 134 -7.15 7.87 -0.49
N VAL A 135 -6.67 6.63 -0.47
CA VAL A 135 -6.71 5.70 0.65
C VAL A 135 -5.36 4.99 0.79
N PRO A 136 -5.02 4.42 1.96
CA PRO A 136 -3.75 3.74 2.13
C PRO A 136 -3.59 2.55 1.17
N VAL A 137 -2.38 2.39 0.65
CA VAL A 137 -1.99 1.29 -0.21
C VAL A 137 -1.04 0.37 0.55
N LEU A 138 -1.44 -0.89 0.71
CA LEU A 138 -0.58 -1.97 1.17
C LEU A 138 0.28 -2.44 -0.01
N VAL A 139 1.56 -2.10 0.04
CA VAL A 139 2.59 -2.55 -0.90
C VAL A 139 3.19 -3.84 -0.37
N VAL A 140 3.08 -4.92 -1.15
CA VAL A 140 3.55 -6.25 -0.76
C VAL A 140 4.81 -6.62 -1.54
N PRO A 141 6.00 -6.64 -0.89
CA PRO A 141 7.23 -7.13 -1.51
C PRO A 141 7.11 -8.60 -1.92
N GLU A 142 7.67 -8.99 -3.07
CA GLU A 142 7.70 -10.40 -3.50
C GLU A 142 8.35 -11.34 -2.46
N SER A 143 9.35 -10.84 -1.73
CA SER A 143 10.05 -11.59 -0.68
C SER A 143 9.27 -11.69 0.64
N ALA A 144 8.10 -11.07 0.75
CA ALA A 144 7.33 -11.02 1.98
C ALA A 144 6.85 -12.42 2.40
N LYS A 145 7.19 -12.78 3.65
CA LYS A 145 6.69 -14.00 4.28
C LYS A 145 5.38 -13.69 5.00
N LEU A 146 4.27 -13.94 4.32
CA LEU A 146 2.92 -13.67 4.82
C LEU A 146 2.40 -14.81 5.71
N THR A 147 3.04 -15.09 6.85
CA THR A 147 2.49 -16.00 7.86
C THR A 147 1.41 -15.31 8.70
N THR A 148 1.64 -14.04 9.03
CA THR A 148 0.73 -13.13 9.71
C THR A 148 0.82 -11.77 9.04
N LEU A 149 -0.17 -10.91 9.26
CA LEU A 149 -0.13 -9.54 8.75
C LEU A 149 -0.89 -8.59 9.69
N GLY A 150 -0.18 -7.60 10.24
CA GLY A 150 -0.76 -6.63 11.15
C GLY A 150 -0.90 -7.14 12.59
N GLU A 151 -0.13 -8.14 13.00
CA GLU A 151 -0.01 -8.54 14.41
C GLU A 151 1.03 -7.70 15.15
N ARG A 152 2.15 -7.39 14.48
CA ARG A 152 3.28 -6.65 15.04
C ARG A 152 3.58 -5.49 14.12
N VAL A 153 3.04 -4.33 14.46
CA VAL A 153 3.04 -3.17 13.57
C VAL A 153 4.07 -2.15 14.04
N LEU A 154 4.96 -1.76 13.13
CA LEU A 154 5.83 -0.61 13.32
C LEU A 154 5.22 0.60 12.61
N VAL A 155 5.07 1.71 13.31
CA VAL A 155 4.62 2.99 12.76
C VAL A 155 5.82 3.92 12.67
N ALA A 156 6.17 4.35 11.45
CA ALA A 156 7.18 5.38 11.22
C ALA A 156 6.50 6.76 11.19
N TRP A 157 6.64 7.50 12.28
CA TRP A 157 5.99 8.79 12.49
C TRP A 157 6.98 9.93 12.33
N ASN A 158 6.71 10.86 11.41
CA ASN A 158 7.55 12.04 11.14
C ASN A 158 6.77 13.35 11.25
N HIS A 159 5.61 13.33 11.91
CA HIS A 159 4.73 14.50 12.07
C HIS A 159 4.12 15.06 10.78
N SER A 160 4.25 14.37 9.65
CA SER A 160 3.66 14.78 8.37
C SER A 160 2.16 14.44 8.26
N ARG A 161 1.47 15.16 7.36
CA ARG A 161 0.08 14.87 7.00
C ARG A 161 -0.05 13.44 6.46
N GLU A 162 0.89 13.04 5.61
CA GLU A 162 0.91 11.74 4.92
C GLU A 162 1.06 10.60 5.92
N ALA A 163 1.93 10.76 6.93
CA ALA A 163 2.05 9.78 8.00
C ALA A 163 0.77 9.68 8.83
N MET A 164 0.07 10.80 9.05
CA MET A 164 -1.19 10.79 9.78
C MET A 164 -2.30 10.13 8.97
N LEU A 165 -2.34 10.30 7.65
CA LEU A 165 -3.27 9.58 6.76
C LEU A 165 -3.04 8.07 6.82
N ALA A 166 -1.78 7.64 6.77
CA ALA A 166 -1.42 6.23 6.90
C ALA A 166 -1.86 5.68 8.26
N VAL A 167 -1.55 6.37 9.35
CA VAL A 167 -1.95 5.96 10.70
C VAL A 167 -3.47 5.92 10.88
N ARG A 168 -4.21 6.90 10.33
CA ARG A 168 -5.68 6.93 10.38
C ARG A 168 -6.30 5.74 9.68
N GLY A 169 -5.88 5.47 8.45
CA GLY A 169 -6.41 4.30 7.73
C GLY A 169 -5.93 2.98 8.33
N ALA A 170 -4.79 2.95 9.01
CA ALA A 170 -4.31 1.78 9.73
C ALA A 170 -5.08 1.49 11.03
N LEU A 171 -5.92 2.40 11.55
CA LEU A 171 -6.59 2.24 12.84
C LEU A 171 -7.26 0.87 13.05
N PRO A 172 -8.03 0.31 12.08
CA PRO A 172 -8.65 -1.00 12.26
C PRO A 172 -7.65 -2.14 12.46
N VAL A 173 -6.48 -2.05 11.81
CA VAL A 173 -5.37 -3.00 11.96
C VAL A 173 -4.68 -2.78 13.31
N LEU A 174 -4.33 -1.52 13.63
CA LEU A 174 -3.63 -1.16 14.86
C LEU A 174 -4.42 -1.53 16.12
N ALA A 175 -5.75 -1.37 16.10
CA ALA A 175 -6.62 -1.71 17.23
C ALA A 175 -6.69 -3.22 17.53
N ARG A 176 -6.34 -4.06 16.55
CA ARG A 176 -6.32 -5.54 16.66
C ARG A 176 -4.90 -6.11 16.71
N ALA A 177 -3.87 -5.27 16.60
CA ALA A 177 -2.49 -5.69 16.65
C ALA A 177 -2.13 -6.18 18.05
N ALA A 178 -1.33 -7.24 18.13
CA ALA A 178 -0.77 -7.73 19.39
C ALA A 178 0.29 -6.77 19.94
N GLN A 179 1.01 -6.09 19.03
CA GLN A 179 2.01 -5.10 19.38
C GLN A 179 2.01 -3.95 18.38
N VAL A 180 2.03 -2.71 18.87
CA VAL A 180 2.27 -1.50 18.08
C VAL A 180 3.46 -0.76 18.67
N VAL A 181 4.47 -0.49 17.84
CA VAL A 181 5.62 0.35 18.19
C VAL A 181 5.62 1.56 17.28
N VAL A 182 5.69 2.76 17.85
CA VAL A 182 5.84 4.01 17.10
C VAL A 182 7.29 4.46 17.22
N LEU A 183 7.94 4.60 16.07
CA LEU A 183 9.19 5.34 15.95
C LEU A 183 8.83 6.81 15.71
N ASP A 184 8.97 7.62 16.74
CA ASP A 184 8.68 9.05 16.74
C ASP A 184 9.93 9.82 16.28
N GLY A 185 10.00 10.08 14.98
CA GLY A 185 11.05 10.86 14.37
C GLY A 185 10.85 12.36 14.58
N ALA A 186 11.93 13.13 14.39
CA ALA A 186 11.86 14.58 14.52
C ALA A 186 10.86 15.19 13.53
N ALA A 187 10.01 16.10 14.04
CA ALA A 187 9.28 17.03 13.19
C ALA A 187 10.28 17.87 12.40
N GLN A 188 10.09 18.00 11.09
CA GLN A 188 10.89 18.94 10.30
C GLN A 188 10.27 20.33 10.38
N ASP A 189 11.07 21.31 10.84
CA ASP A 189 10.68 22.71 10.84
C ASP A 189 10.52 23.20 9.40
N ASP A 190 9.32 23.67 9.04
CA ASP A 190 9.10 24.41 7.80
C ASP A 190 9.47 25.88 8.07
N ASP A 191 10.70 26.27 7.69
CA ASP A 191 11.21 27.65 7.83
C ASP A 191 10.30 28.70 7.16
N LEU A 192 9.44 28.27 6.22
CA LEU A 192 8.50 29.12 5.49
C LEU A 192 7.04 28.94 5.95
N GLY A 193 6.79 28.10 6.95
CA GLY A 193 5.47 27.72 7.44
C GLY A 193 4.96 28.51 8.66
N ALA A 194 3.82 28.04 9.18
CA ALA A 194 3.26 28.58 10.42
C ALA A 194 4.19 28.27 11.60
N ARG A 195 4.57 29.30 12.35
CA ARG A 195 5.38 29.16 13.57
C ARG A 195 4.48 28.81 14.76
N HIS A 196 5.03 28.07 15.72
CA HIS A 196 4.34 27.70 16.98
C HIS A 196 3.07 26.87 16.79
N LEU A 197 3.05 25.97 15.80
CA LEU A 197 1.96 25.00 15.68
C LEU A 197 1.85 24.13 16.95
N PRO A 198 0.63 23.73 17.33
CA PRO A 198 0.44 22.82 18.45
C PRO A 198 1.14 21.49 18.16
N ARG A 199 1.83 20.94 19.18
CA ARG A 199 2.43 19.61 19.07
C ARG A 199 1.33 18.55 18.99
N LEU A 200 1.48 17.62 18.07
CA LEU A 200 0.60 16.47 17.93
C LEU A 200 1.08 15.35 18.86
N ASP A 201 0.26 15.01 19.85
CA ASP A 201 0.51 13.85 20.72
C ASP A 201 -0.13 12.61 20.10
N LEU A 202 0.64 11.91 19.27
CA LEU A 202 0.17 10.69 18.60
C LEU A 202 -0.12 9.58 19.62
N ALA A 203 0.63 9.49 20.73
CA ALA A 203 0.40 8.47 21.76
C ALA A 203 -0.98 8.64 22.40
N HIS A 204 -1.31 9.86 22.81
CA HIS A 204 -2.62 10.19 23.37
C HIS A 204 -3.74 9.97 22.34
N TRP A 205 -3.52 10.37 21.08
CA TRP A 205 -4.50 10.16 20.02
C TRP A 205 -4.77 8.65 19.80
N LEU A 206 -3.73 7.83 19.67
CA LEU A 206 -3.85 6.37 19.52
C LEU A 206 -4.57 5.73 20.71
N GLN A 207 -4.26 6.14 21.94
CA GLN A 207 -4.91 5.65 23.15
C GLN A 207 -6.43 5.91 23.12
N ARG A 208 -6.86 7.11 22.71
CA ARG A 208 -8.28 7.45 22.56
C ARG A 208 -8.99 6.62 21.49
N HIS A 209 -8.24 6.13 20.50
CA HIS A 209 -8.73 5.22 19.46
C HIS A 209 -8.57 3.73 19.84
N GLY A 210 -8.27 3.42 21.10
CA GLY A 210 -8.17 2.05 21.59
C GLY A 210 -6.88 1.32 21.21
N VAL A 211 -5.89 2.03 20.67
CA VAL A 211 -4.60 1.45 20.28
C VAL A 211 -3.60 1.64 21.42
N ARG A 212 -3.03 0.52 21.91
CA ARG A 212 -1.92 0.54 22.87
C ARG A 212 -0.61 0.51 22.10
N ALA A 213 0.08 1.64 22.05
CA ALA A 213 1.35 1.79 21.34
C ALA A 213 2.50 2.10 22.31
N LEU A 214 3.66 1.47 22.08
CA LEU A 214 4.93 1.87 22.68
C LEU A 214 5.57 2.92 21.79
N VAL A 215 5.62 4.17 22.27
CA VAL A 215 6.24 5.28 21.53
C VAL A 215 7.69 5.45 21.98
N ARG A 216 8.60 5.55 21.02
CA ARG A 216 10.03 5.77 21.26
C ARG A 216 10.52 6.87 20.34
N GLU A 217 11.26 7.83 20.90
CA GLU A 217 11.99 8.81 20.11
C GLU A 217 12.97 8.09 19.17
N PHE A 218 13.01 8.53 17.92
CA PHE A 218 13.75 7.86 16.86
C PHE A 218 14.52 8.87 15.99
N THR A 219 15.78 9.08 16.36
CA THR A 219 16.69 9.99 15.65
C THR A 219 17.95 9.23 15.25
N PRO A 220 17.88 8.34 14.25
CA PRO A 220 19.02 7.53 13.85
C PRO A 220 20.12 8.39 13.24
N LYS A 221 21.37 7.91 13.36
CA LYS A 221 22.49 8.44 12.59
C LYS A 221 22.50 7.74 11.22
N GLY A 222 22.39 8.49 10.13
CA GLY A 222 22.49 7.96 8.77
C GLY A 222 21.14 7.77 8.07
N ASP A 223 21.01 6.68 7.30
CA ASP A 223 19.82 6.40 6.47
C ASP A 223 18.63 5.98 7.34
N TYR A 224 17.60 6.83 7.35
CA TYR A 224 16.36 6.59 8.10
C TYR A 224 15.61 5.33 7.63
N GLY A 225 15.57 5.05 6.32
CA GLY A 225 14.86 3.88 5.81
C GLY A 225 15.54 2.58 6.20
N ALA A 226 16.88 2.54 6.14
CA ALA A 226 17.66 1.41 6.63
C ALA A 226 17.46 1.19 8.13
N ALA A 227 17.48 2.27 8.92
CA ALA A 227 17.27 2.20 10.36
C ALA A 227 15.84 1.76 10.74
N ILE A 228 14.82 2.28 10.06
CA ILE A 228 13.42 1.85 10.24
C ILE A 228 13.28 0.35 9.94
N LEU A 229 13.85 -0.12 8.83
CA LEU A 229 13.77 -1.52 8.44
C LEU A 229 14.52 -2.42 9.43
N ALA A 230 15.65 -1.97 9.96
CA ALA A 230 16.39 -2.68 11.01
C ALA A 230 15.58 -2.79 12.31
N GLU A 231 14.93 -1.71 12.76
CA GLU A 231 14.04 -1.73 13.93
C GLU A 231 12.84 -2.67 13.69
N ALA A 232 12.19 -2.58 12.52
CA ALA A 232 11.09 -3.45 12.14
C ALA A 232 11.48 -4.93 12.23
N ARG A 233 12.65 -5.29 11.69
CA ARG A 233 13.19 -6.66 11.79
C ARG A 233 13.52 -7.06 13.23
N SER A 234 14.11 -6.16 14.03
CA SER A 234 14.48 -6.44 15.42
C SER A 234 13.26 -6.77 16.27
N MET A 235 12.14 -6.05 16.03
CA MET A 235 10.88 -6.30 16.70
C MET A 235 10.01 -7.33 15.98
N GLN A 236 10.51 -8.01 14.95
CA GLN A 236 9.77 -9.00 14.16
C GLN A 236 8.43 -8.45 13.66
N ALA A 237 8.42 -7.20 13.20
CA ALA A 237 7.23 -6.58 12.64
C ALA A 237 6.80 -7.35 11.38
N ASP A 238 5.49 -7.48 11.19
CA ASP A 238 4.87 -8.04 9.98
C ASP A 238 4.20 -6.96 9.12
N LEU A 239 4.23 -5.70 9.58
CA LEU A 239 3.73 -4.54 8.84
C LEU A 239 4.47 -3.26 9.26
N ILE A 240 4.85 -2.45 8.28
CA ILE A 240 5.31 -1.07 8.51
C ILE A 240 4.24 -0.10 8.01
N VAL A 241 3.77 0.80 8.87
CA VAL A 241 2.86 1.89 8.53
C VAL A 241 3.67 3.19 8.41
N MET A 242 3.57 3.87 7.28
CA MET A 242 4.33 5.09 7.05
C MET A 242 3.63 6.04 6.08
N GLY A 243 3.89 7.34 6.22
CA GLY A 243 3.60 8.31 5.16
C GLY A 243 4.63 8.21 4.04
N ALA A 244 4.24 8.58 2.82
CA ALA A 244 5.17 8.74 1.71
C ALA A 244 5.08 10.12 1.09
N TRP A 245 6.25 10.67 0.73
CA TRP A 245 6.39 11.93 -0.01
C TRP A 245 5.77 13.16 0.69
N GLY A 246 5.76 13.15 2.03
CA GLY A 246 5.29 14.27 2.84
C GLY A 246 6.28 15.44 2.89
N HIS A 247 6.17 16.30 1.87
CA HIS A 247 6.81 17.62 1.67
C HIS A 247 8.21 17.66 1.00
N SER A 248 8.20 17.93 -0.32
CA SER A 248 8.98 19.01 -0.95
C SER A 248 8.04 19.81 -1.87
N ARG A 249 7.70 21.06 -1.50
CA ARG A 249 6.88 21.97 -2.34
C ARG A 249 7.61 22.50 -3.58
N ILE A 250 8.76 21.93 -3.92
CA ILE A 250 9.39 22.05 -5.22
C ILE A 250 9.32 20.69 -5.90
N ALA A 251 8.73 20.73 -7.09
CA ALA A 251 8.49 19.64 -7.99
C ALA A 251 9.76 18.82 -8.32
N GLN A 252 9.51 17.52 -8.54
CA GLN A 252 10.28 16.60 -9.39
C GLN A 252 11.68 16.16 -8.90
N LEU A 253 11.81 14.82 -8.75
CA LEU A 253 13.03 13.97 -8.75
C LEU A 253 13.60 13.43 -7.44
N VAL A 254 13.21 13.89 -6.25
CA VAL A 254 13.75 13.33 -4.99
C VAL A 254 12.64 12.70 -4.15
N LEU A 255 12.42 11.39 -4.32
CA LEU A 255 11.77 10.64 -3.26
C LEU A 255 12.57 10.83 -1.96
N GLY A 256 11.91 11.10 -0.84
CA GLY A 256 12.58 11.11 0.46
C GLY A 256 13.40 9.83 0.64
N GLY A 257 14.66 9.96 1.07
CA GLY A 257 15.62 8.85 1.11
C GLY A 257 15.09 7.63 1.87
N ALA A 258 14.36 7.87 2.96
CA ALA A 258 13.73 6.81 3.75
C ALA A 258 12.65 6.04 2.98
N THR A 259 11.72 6.74 2.32
CA THR A 259 10.65 6.12 1.52
C THR A 259 11.24 5.33 0.36
N ARG A 260 12.22 5.90 -0.36
CA ARG A 260 12.91 5.21 -1.45
C ARG A 260 13.57 3.92 -0.96
N HIS A 261 14.32 4.01 0.13
CA HIS A 261 15.01 2.87 0.71
C HIS A 261 14.03 1.77 1.11
N LEU A 262 12.94 2.10 1.80
CA LEU A 262 11.92 1.13 2.22
C LEU A 262 11.21 0.49 1.02
N PHE A 263 10.79 1.28 0.04
CA PHE A 263 10.19 0.74 -1.18
C PHE A 263 11.13 -0.20 -1.93
N GLN A 264 12.43 0.08 -1.98
CA GLN A 264 13.41 -0.76 -2.68
C GLN A 264 13.83 -2.01 -1.90
N ASN A 265 14.02 -1.88 -0.59
CA ASN A 265 14.75 -2.88 0.21
C ASN A 265 13.88 -3.61 1.24
N SER A 266 12.65 -3.16 1.48
CA SER A 266 11.78 -3.84 2.43
C SER A 266 11.46 -5.26 1.95
N ASP A 267 11.62 -6.20 2.87
CA ASP A 267 11.13 -7.57 2.85
C ASP A 267 9.82 -7.73 3.64
N LEU A 268 9.29 -6.62 4.16
CA LEU A 268 8.04 -6.55 4.90
C LEU A 268 6.99 -5.73 4.14
N PRO A 269 5.69 -6.09 4.23
CA PRO A 269 4.61 -5.25 3.72
C PRO A 269 4.64 -3.82 4.27
N LEU A 270 4.36 -2.85 3.39
CA LEU A 270 4.32 -1.42 3.73
C LEU A 270 2.90 -0.91 3.52
N LEU A 271 2.24 -0.38 4.56
CA LEU A 271 1.00 0.37 4.42
C LEU A 271 1.33 1.85 4.31
N VAL A 272 1.05 2.42 3.14
CA VAL A 272 1.55 3.74 2.74
C VAL A 272 0.40 4.65 2.33
N ALA A 273 0.44 5.91 2.76
CA ALA A 273 -0.50 6.93 2.31
C ALA A 273 0.20 8.23 1.86
N HIS A 274 -0.51 9.01 1.04
CA HIS A 274 -0.14 10.34 0.56
C HIS A 274 -1.34 11.29 0.66
#